data_AF-A0A2P6U5B8-F1
#
_entry.id   AF-A0A2P6U5B8-F1
#
_cell.length_a   1.000
_cell.length_b   1.000
_cell.length_c   1.000
_cell.angle_alpha   90.00
_cell.angle_beta   90.00
_cell.angle_gamma   90.00
#
_symmetry.space_group_name_H-M   'P 1'
#
loop_
_entity.id
_entity.type
_entity.pdbx_description
1 polymer ?
#
loop_
_entity_poly.entity_id
_entity_poly.type
_entity_poly.pdbx_seq_one_letter_code
_entity_poly.pdbx_strand_id
1 'polypeptide(L)'
;MTSKGTQYPRPLLTSARPAGELRDCTVLPLNVPEFSTISNIVGAARQQLAAAREQQPAADCFILRTESLFRGFYCNSTGGLQATAARGVFYAPRLVELAGRVAERIGGRFNAMHLRFEPDMGLNPQELLPVMVGHMRELGYDASTPLYAASGLLSYNDTNSLHTYTEQLRGDGVCSRVVVKEDYLSTDELAGLHSEQKALMDLLVLARADKFVGTKRSAFSYLARELRRLGGQSPASSILHPPEFGGFWQDGLMEVSG
;
A
#
# COMPACT_ATOMS: atom_id res chain seq x y z
N MET A 1 -34.52 6.99 0.72
CA MET A 1 -34.22 5.70 1.38
C MET A 1 -32.84 5.83 1.99
N THR A 2 -32.79 5.95 3.31
CA THR A 2 -31.55 6.14 4.08
C THR A 2 -30.79 4.82 4.13
N SER A 3 -29.56 4.81 3.60
CA SER A 3 -28.68 3.65 3.73
C SER A 3 -28.38 3.47 5.22
N LYS A 4 -28.75 2.31 5.77
CA LYS A 4 -28.31 1.91 7.09
C LYS A 4 -26.78 1.83 7.05
N GLY A 5 -26.14 2.70 7.81
CA GLY A 5 -24.70 2.72 7.99
C GLY A 5 -24.17 1.34 8.36
N THR A 6 -23.00 1.02 7.80
CA THR A 6 -22.25 -0.21 8.01
C THR A 6 -22.27 -0.67 9.47
N GLN A 7 -22.77 -1.89 9.70
CA GLN A 7 -22.96 -2.53 11.01
C GLN A 7 -21.67 -3.06 11.64
N TYR A 8 -20.51 -2.72 11.09
CA TYR A 8 -19.22 -3.04 11.69
C TYR A 8 -18.78 -1.84 12.50
N PRO A 9 -18.69 -1.92 13.85
CA PRO A 9 -17.94 -0.92 14.59
C PRO A 9 -16.52 -0.99 14.03
N ARG A 10 -16.14 0.03 13.26
CA ARG A 10 -14.72 0.26 12.96
C ARG A 10 -14.05 0.28 14.33
N PRO A 11 -13.00 -0.52 14.58
CA PRO A 11 -12.18 -0.27 15.72
C PRO A 11 -11.59 1.11 15.48
N LEU A 12 -12.22 2.14 16.05
CA LEU A 12 -11.52 3.34 16.43
C LEU A 12 -10.38 2.80 17.29
N LEU A 13 -9.16 2.77 16.75
CA LEU A 13 -7.93 2.59 17.51
C LEU A 13 -7.70 3.80 18.44
N THR A 14 -8.76 4.44 18.92
CA THR A 14 -8.76 5.39 20.03
C THR A 14 -8.57 4.66 21.36
N SER A 15 -8.74 3.32 21.42
CA SER A 15 -8.68 2.57 22.67
C SER A 15 -7.47 1.66 22.86
N ALA A 16 -6.70 1.35 21.83
CA ALA A 16 -5.49 0.54 21.98
C ALA A 16 -4.28 1.45 22.15
N ARG A 17 -3.93 1.79 23.40
CA ARG A 17 -2.54 2.12 23.72
C ARG A 17 -1.69 0.89 23.37
N PRO A 18 -0.67 0.98 22.50
CA PRO A 18 0.28 -0.11 22.30
C PRO A 18 0.74 -0.68 23.65
N ALA A 19 0.88 -2.01 23.74
CA ALA A 19 1.36 -2.65 24.96
C ALA A 19 2.71 -2.02 25.37
N GLY A 20 2.75 -1.40 26.55
CA GLY A 20 3.95 -0.71 27.07
C GLY A 20 3.91 0.82 27.06
N GLU A 21 2.87 1.47 26.54
CA GLU A 21 2.72 2.92 26.74
C GLU A 21 2.49 3.25 28.22
N LEU A 22 3.38 4.07 28.78
CA LEU A 22 3.32 4.53 30.17
C LEU A 22 1.98 5.25 30.42
N ARG A 23 1.30 4.87 31.51
CA ARG A 23 -0.05 5.37 31.80
C ARG A 23 -0.12 6.89 31.98
N ASP A 24 1.02 7.50 32.33
CA ASP A 24 1.12 8.88 32.81
C ASP A 24 1.59 9.89 31.75
N CYS A 25 1.73 9.47 30.48
CA CYS A 25 2.10 10.39 29.40
C CYS A 25 0.89 11.11 28.80
N THR A 26 1.01 12.42 28.58
CA THR A 26 0.06 13.20 27.78
C THR A 26 0.25 12.87 26.30
N VAL A 27 -0.79 12.35 25.63
CA VAL A 27 -0.75 12.06 24.20
C VAL A 27 -1.12 13.32 23.41
N LEU A 28 -0.25 13.75 22.51
CA LEU A 28 -0.45 14.89 21.64
C LEU A 28 -0.61 14.41 20.19
N PRO A 29 -1.70 14.77 19.49
CA PRO A 29 -1.84 14.46 18.09
C PRO A 29 -0.85 15.28 17.26
N LEU A 30 0.02 14.60 16.52
CA LEU A 30 0.97 15.22 15.61
C LEU A 30 0.27 15.55 14.29
N ASN A 31 -0.16 16.81 14.18
CA ASN A 31 -0.87 17.34 13.03
C ASN A 31 0.12 17.81 11.97
N VAL A 32 0.71 16.85 11.26
CA VAL A 32 1.61 17.12 10.14
C VAL A 32 0.98 16.66 8.84
N PRO A 33 1.01 17.49 7.77
CA PRO A 33 0.58 17.09 6.45
C PRO A 33 1.20 15.75 6.09
N GLU A 34 0.38 14.86 5.57
CA GLU A 34 0.85 13.58 5.10
C GLU A 34 1.81 13.80 3.91
N PHE A 35 2.90 13.04 3.83
CA PHE A 35 4.06 13.30 2.95
C PHE A 35 4.95 14.51 3.31
N SER A 36 4.83 15.06 4.51
CA SER A 36 5.85 15.97 5.04
C SER A 36 7.25 15.33 5.00
N THR A 37 8.26 16.15 4.71
CA THR A 37 9.65 15.73 4.89
C THR A 37 9.90 15.39 6.36
N ILE A 38 10.88 14.54 6.65
CA ILE A 38 11.27 14.27 8.04
C ILE A 38 11.55 15.58 8.79
N SER A 39 12.20 16.55 8.15
CA SER A 39 12.50 17.87 8.72
C SER A 39 11.23 18.63 9.12
N ASN A 40 10.21 18.65 8.26
CA ASN A 40 8.94 19.32 8.57
C ASN A 40 8.22 18.66 9.75
N ILE A 41 8.26 17.32 9.80
CA ILE A 41 7.64 16.56 10.89
C ILE A 41 8.36 16.82 12.20
N VAL A 42 9.69 16.78 12.20
CA VAL A 42 10.51 17.10 13.37
C VAL A 42 10.28 18.55 13.82
N GLY A 43 10.13 19.49 12.88
CA GLY A 43 9.82 20.88 13.16
C GLY A 43 8.47 21.04 13.87
N ALA A 44 7.41 20.48 13.29
CA ALA A 44 6.07 20.52 13.87
C ALA A 44 5.98 19.80 15.22
N ALA A 45 6.63 18.63 15.34
CA ALA A 45 6.76 17.88 16.58
C ALA A 45 7.40 18.72 17.70
N ARG A 46 8.48 19.43 17.37
CA ARG A 46 9.16 20.33 18.32
C ARG A 46 8.27 21.49 18.75
N GLN A 47 7.57 22.12 17.80
CA GLN A 47 6.67 23.24 18.09
C GLN A 47 5.50 22.81 18.98
N GLN A 48 4.83 21.70 18.65
CA GLN A 48 3.74 21.17 19.49
C GLN A 48 4.22 20.74 20.86
N LEU A 49 5.39 20.09 20.96
CA LEU A 49 5.95 19.69 22.25
C LEU A 49 6.31 20.92 23.11
N ALA A 50 6.86 21.97 22.51
CA ALA A 50 7.17 23.22 23.21
C ALA A 50 5.88 23.87 23.76
N ALA A 51 4.86 24.03 22.92
CA ALA A 51 3.57 24.58 23.33
C ALA A 51 2.89 23.74 24.43
N ALA A 52 2.98 22.41 24.34
CA ALA A 52 2.42 21.52 25.35
C ALA A 52 3.14 21.61 26.69
N ARG A 53 4.46 21.79 26.70
CA ARG A 53 5.26 22.02 27.92
C ARG A 53 4.93 23.34 28.60
N GLU A 54 4.66 24.38 27.82
CA GLU A 54 4.19 25.66 28.36
C GLU A 54 2.81 25.53 29.01
N GLN A 55 1.91 24.75 28.40
CA GLN A 55 0.55 24.53 28.92
C GLN A 55 0.49 23.54 30.10
N GLN A 56 1.41 22.58 30.14
CA GLN A 56 1.44 21.50 31.15
C GLN A 56 2.86 21.34 31.72
N PRO A 57 3.34 22.32 32.51
CA PRO A 57 4.71 22.28 33.05
C PRO A 57 4.94 21.15 34.05
N ALA A 58 3.87 20.57 34.61
CA ALA A 58 3.91 19.44 35.53
C ALA A 58 3.80 18.06 34.84
N ALA A 59 3.67 18.02 33.50
CA ALA A 59 3.64 16.75 32.77
C ALA A 59 5.04 16.19 32.60
N ASP A 60 5.28 15.00 33.15
CA ASP A 60 6.58 14.32 33.11
C ASP A 60 6.87 13.65 31.75
N CYS A 61 5.83 13.42 30.94
CA CYS A 61 5.95 12.72 29.67
C CYS A 61 4.93 13.19 28.64
N PHE A 62 5.38 13.30 27.39
CA PHE A 62 4.53 13.52 26.22
C PHE A 62 4.77 12.44 25.17
N ILE A 63 3.70 11.89 24.60
CA ILE A 63 3.75 11.00 23.44
C ILE A 63 3.19 11.76 22.24
N LEU A 64 4.04 12.02 21.24
CA LEU A 64 3.58 12.54 19.96
C LEU A 64 3.03 11.39 19.13
N ARG A 65 1.72 11.39 18.87
CA ARG A 65 1.05 10.33 18.11
C ARG A 65 0.59 10.86 16.76
N THR A 66 1.00 10.20 15.69
CA THR A 66 0.34 10.39 14.40
C THR A 66 -0.91 9.53 14.37
N GLU A 67 -2.05 10.05 13.91
CA GLU A 67 -3.29 9.27 13.82
C GLU A 67 -3.23 8.12 12.79
N SER A 68 -2.24 8.15 11.90
CA SER A 68 -1.94 7.06 10.98
C SER A 68 -0.81 6.18 11.51
N LEU A 69 -1.03 4.86 11.57
CA LEU A 69 -0.03 3.85 11.89
C LEU A 69 0.98 3.62 10.75
N PHE A 70 0.63 4.03 9.52
CA PHE A 70 1.45 3.83 8.33
C PHE A 70 1.68 5.17 7.64
N ARG A 71 2.89 5.73 7.76
CA ARG A 71 3.30 6.95 7.06
C ARG A 71 4.46 6.69 6.10
N GLY A 72 4.36 7.25 4.90
CA GLY A 72 5.50 7.42 4.00
C GLY A 72 6.12 8.80 4.23
N PHE A 73 7.44 8.85 4.38
CA PHE A 73 8.19 10.11 4.49
C PHE A 73 9.01 10.34 3.24
N TYR A 74 8.93 11.56 2.69
CA TYR A 74 9.85 11.98 1.65
C TYR A 74 11.20 12.29 2.29
N CYS A 75 12.20 11.51 1.90
CA CYS A 75 13.59 11.76 2.24
C CYS A 75 14.36 12.09 0.96
N ASN A 76 14.80 13.33 0.81
CA ASN A 76 15.87 13.65 -0.13
C ASN A 76 17.19 13.23 0.51
N SER A 77 17.51 11.94 0.44
CA SER A 77 18.85 11.49 0.81
C SER A 77 19.73 11.56 -0.44
N THR A 78 20.77 12.39 -0.38
CA THR A 78 21.78 12.51 -1.44
C THR A 78 22.67 11.25 -1.53
N GLY A 79 22.58 10.35 -0.55
CA GLY A 79 23.36 9.12 -0.47
C GLY A 79 22.61 7.84 -0.83
N GLY A 80 21.38 7.91 -1.36
CA GLY A 80 20.61 6.71 -1.69
C GLY A 80 20.32 5.82 -0.47
N LEU A 81 20.10 6.42 0.69
CA LEU A 81 19.87 5.72 1.97
C LEU A 81 18.70 4.74 1.87
N GLN A 82 17.62 5.10 1.18
CA GLN A 82 16.48 4.21 0.96
C GLN A 82 16.86 3.00 0.14
N ALA A 83 17.64 3.20 -0.92
CA ALA A 83 18.12 2.10 -1.74
C ALA A 83 19.11 1.22 -0.96
N THR A 84 19.97 1.82 -0.13
CA THR A 84 20.92 1.10 0.72
C THR A 84 20.21 0.30 1.80
N ALA A 85 19.26 0.90 2.53
CA ALA A 85 18.46 0.23 3.53
C ALA A 85 17.64 -0.91 2.93
N ALA A 86 17.01 -0.68 1.77
CA ALA A 86 16.23 -1.71 1.09
C ALA A 86 17.09 -2.84 0.50
N ARG A 87 18.33 -2.57 0.05
CA ARG A 87 19.31 -3.61 -0.32
C ARG A 87 19.74 -4.47 0.87
N GLY A 88 19.65 -3.94 2.08
CA GLY A 88 19.91 -4.69 3.33
C GLY A 88 18.72 -5.53 3.81
N VAL A 89 17.58 -5.48 3.13
CA VAL A 89 16.41 -6.31 3.48
C VAL A 89 16.56 -7.67 2.82
N PHE A 90 16.72 -8.70 3.65
CA PHE A 90 16.72 -10.10 3.21
C PHE A 90 15.36 -10.72 3.48
N TYR A 91 14.84 -11.43 2.48
CA TYR A 91 13.58 -12.15 2.60
C TYR A 91 13.83 -13.61 2.97
N ALA A 92 12.89 -14.21 3.72
CA ALA A 92 12.95 -15.63 4.01
C ALA A 92 13.03 -16.44 2.71
N PRO A 93 14.02 -17.36 2.54
CA PRO A 93 14.25 -18.06 1.28
C PRO A 93 13.02 -18.76 0.73
N ARG A 94 12.21 -19.35 1.63
CA ARG A 94 10.94 -19.99 1.27
C ARG A 94 9.97 -19.03 0.57
N LEU A 95 9.84 -17.78 1.02
CA LEU A 95 8.95 -16.81 0.39
C LEU A 95 9.45 -16.39 -0.99
N VAL A 96 10.76 -16.27 -1.16
CA VAL A 96 11.39 -15.98 -2.46
C VAL A 96 11.15 -17.11 -3.45
N GLU A 97 11.28 -18.36 -2.99
CA GLU A 97 10.96 -19.55 -3.77
C GLU A 97 9.48 -19.59 -4.18
N LEU A 98 8.56 -19.42 -3.22
CA LEU A 98 7.12 -19.41 -3.50
C LEU A 98 6.73 -18.34 -4.52
N ALA A 99 7.21 -17.10 -4.35
CA ALA A 99 6.99 -16.01 -5.29
C ALA A 99 7.60 -16.31 -6.68
N GLY A 100 8.75 -16.98 -6.72
CA GLY A 100 9.37 -17.45 -7.96
C GLY A 100 8.50 -18.44 -8.72
N ARG A 101 7.97 -19.45 -8.04
CA ARG A 101 7.07 -20.44 -8.65
C ARG A 101 5.78 -19.81 -9.18
N VAL A 102 5.23 -18.83 -8.46
CA VAL A 102 4.08 -18.06 -8.96
C VAL A 102 4.46 -17.36 -10.27
N ALA A 103 5.53 -16.56 -10.28
CA ALA A 103 5.97 -15.85 -11.48
C ALA A 103 6.27 -16.78 -12.67
N GLU A 104 6.92 -17.92 -12.43
CA GLU A 104 7.20 -18.94 -13.44
C GLU A 104 5.90 -19.54 -14.03
N ARG A 105 4.90 -19.81 -13.20
CA ARG A 105 3.61 -20.38 -13.63
C ARG A 105 2.70 -19.38 -14.35
N ILE A 106 2.87 -18.09 -14.11
CA ILE A 106 2.21 -17.06 -14.94
C ILE A 106 2.67 -17.20 -16.38
N GLY A 107 3.97 -17.46 -16.57
CA GLY A 107 4.60 -17.74 -17.85
C GLY A 107 5.08 -16.48 -18.56
N GLY A 108 6.39 -16.33 -18.70
CA GLY A 108 7.00 -15.24 -19.46
C GLY A 108 6.78 -13.86 -18.86
N ARG A 109 6.49 -12.88 -19.72
CA ARG A 109 6.27 -11.48 -19.36
C ARG A 109 4.85 -11.30 -18.84
N PHE A 110 4.70 -10.58 -17.73
CA PHE A 110 3.39 -10.26 -17.15
C PHE A 110 3.35 -8.85 -16.60
N ASN A 111 2.17 -8.25 -16.60
CA ASN A 111 1.91 -6.99 -15.93
C ASN A 111 1.31 -7.26 -14.55
N ALA A 112 1.32 -6.25 -13.67
CA ALA A 112 0.76 -6.42 -12.33
C ALA A 112 -0.07 -5.24 -11.87
N MET A 113 -0.96 -5.50 -10.91
CA MET A 113 -1.68 -4.48 -10.18
C MET A 113 -1.77 -4.81 -8.70
N HIS A 114 -1.89 -3.76 -7.88
CA HIS A 114 -2.30 -3.89 -6.49
C HIS A 114 -3.76 -3.44 -6.35
N LEU A 115 -4.65 -4.42 -6.20
CA LEU A 115 -6.10 -4.26 -6.12
C LEU A 115 -6.52 -4.14 -4.65
N ARG A 116 -6.48 -2.90 -4.14
CA ARG A 116 -6.72 -2.57 -2.74
C ARG A 116 -8.17 -2.11 -2.51
N PHE A 117 -9.13 -2.98 -2.80
CA PHE A 117 -10.59 -2.74 -2.74
C PHE A 117 -11.28 -3.37 -1.53
N GLU A 118 -10.51 -3.77 -0.52
CA GLU A 118 -11.04 -4.40 0.68
C GLU A 118 -11.88 -3.41 1.50
N PRO A 119 -12.92 -3.88 2.22
CA PRO A 119 -13.85 -3.01 2.93
C PRO A 119 -13.21 -2.05 3.95
N ASP A 120 -12.05 -2.41 4.51
CA ASP A 120 -11.30 -1.59 5.48
C ASP A 120 -10.71 -0.32 4.85
N MET A 121 -10.54 -0.29 3.53
CA MET A 121 -9.94 0.84 2.82
C MET A 121 -10.94 1.96 2.50
N GLY A 122 -12.23 1.63 2.49
CA GLY A 122 -13.30 2.58 2.16
C GLY A 122 -13.16 3.21 0.77
N LEU A 123 -12.55 2.49 -0.18
CA LEU A 123 -12.44 2.89 -1.58
C LEU A 123 -13.64 2.36 -2.36
N ASN A 124 -14.19 3.16 -3.28
CA ASN A 124 -15.27 2.74 -4.17
C ASN A 124 -14.69 2.06 -5.43
N PRO A 125 -14.82 0.73 -5.59
CA PRO A 125 -14.25 0.03 -6.74
C PRO A 125 -14.86 0.46 -8.08
N GLN A 126 -16.15 0.84 -8.09
CA GLN A 126 -16.83 1.30 -9.31
C GLN A 126 -16.27 2.65 -9.82
N GLU A 127 -15.74 3.48 -8.93
CA GLU A 127 -15.08 4.74 -9.30
C GLU A 127 -13.60 4.53 -9.62
N LEU A 128 -12.90 3.72 -8.82
CA LEU A 128 -11.45 3.60 -8.90
C LEU A 128 -10.99 2.64 -10.00
N LEU A 129 -11.71 1.55 -10.27
CA LEU A 129 -11.29 0.57 -11.28
C LEU A 129 -11.17 1.16 -12.69
N PRO A 130 -12.12 1.97 -13.21
CA PRO A 130 -11.97 2.64 -14.51
C PRO A 130 -10.74 3.54 -14.59
N VAL A 131 -10.41 4.23 -13.50
CA VAL A 131 -9.22 5.09 -13.44
C VAL A 131 -7.94 4.25 -13.48
N MET A 132 -7.90 3.14 -12.73
CA MET A 132 -6.79 2.18 -12.75
C MET A 132 -6.61 1.58 -14.15
N VAL A 133 -7.69 1.27 -14.86
CA VAL A 133 -7.66 0.82 -16.26
C VAL A 133 -7.08 1.91 -17.18
N GLY A 134 -7.40 3.19 -16.94
CA GLY A 134 -6.76 4.32 -17.62
C GLY A 134 -5.24 4.30 -17.48
N HIS A 135 -4.72 4.15 -16.26
CA HIS A 135 -3.28 4.04 -15.98
C HIS A 135 -2.65 2.79 -16.60
N MET A 136 -3.38 1.67 -16.65
CA MET A 136 -2.92 0.46 -17.33
C MET A 136 -2.75 0.72 -18.83
N ARG A 137 -3.71 1.39 -19.47
CA ARG A 137 -3.61 1.78 -20.89
C ARG A 137 -2.47 2.76 -21.14
N GLU A 138 -2.24 3.72 -20.25
CA GLU A 138 -1.11 4.64 -20.32
C GLU A 138 0.25 3.90 -20.28
N LEU A 139 0.37 2.89 -19.42
CA LEU A 139 1.55 2.03 -19.39
C LEU A 139 1.62 1.06 -20.58
N GLY A 140 0.58 0.96 -21.41
CA GLY A 140 0.48 0.06 -22.55
C GLY A 140 0.17 -1.39 -22.16
N TYR A 141 -0.68 -1.60 -21.17
CA TYR A 141 -1.27 -2.92 -20.91
C TYR A 141 -2.16 -3.30 -22.09
N ASP A 142 -2.26 -4.59 -22.39
CA ASP A 142 -3.01 -5.09 -23.53
C ASP A 142 -3.59 -6.48 -23.25
N ALA A 143 -4.49 -6.92 -24.14
CA ALA A 143 -5.18 -8.19 -24.05
C ALA A 143 -4.28 -9.42 -24.32
N SER A 144 -3.00 -9.25 -24.64
CA SER A 144 -2.08 -10.37 -24.90
C SER A 144 -1.29 -10.77 -23.65
N THR A 145 -1.12 -9.85 -22.71
CA THR A 145 -0.25 -10.03 -21.54
C THR A 145 -1.07 -10.44 -20.30
N PRO A 146 -0.66 -11.46 -19.52
CA PRO A 146 -1.29 -11.78 -18.24
C PRO A 146 -1.15 -10.65 -17.21
N LEU A 147 -2.14 -10.53 -16.32
CA LEU A 147 -2.15 -9.56 -15.22
C LEU A 147 -2.14 -10.27 -13.87
N TYR A 148 -1.06 -10.09 -13.10
CA TYR A 148 -1.04 -10.51 -11.70
C TYR A 148 -1.75 -9.48 -10.81
N ALA A 149 -2.75 -9.90 -10.06
CA ALA A 149 -3.46 -9.04 -9.11
C ALA A 149 -3.08 -9.41 -7.67
N ALA A 150 -2.31 -8.54 -7.01
CA ALA A 150 -2.18 -8.61 -5.56
C ALA A 150 -3.43 -8.02 -4.92
N SER A 151 -4.18 -8.81 -4.15
CA SER A 151 -5.38 -8.36 -3.45
C SER A 151 -5.58 -9.07 -2.13
N GLY A 152 -6.08 -8.35 -1.13
CA GLY A 152 -6.55 -8.92 0.12
C GLY A 152 -7.97 -9.48 0.06
N LEU A 153 -8.73 -9.30 -1.02
CA LEU A 153 -10.14 -9.74 -1.12
C LEU A 153 -10.34 -11.22 -0.74
N LEU A 154 -9.43 -12.10 -1.15
CA LEU A 154 -9.48 -13.53 -0.80
C LEU A 154 -9.25 -13.79 0.70
N SER A 155 -8.50 -12.93 1.38
CA SER A 155 -8.37 -12.99 2.85
C SER A 155 -9.66 -12.59 3.56
N TYR A 156 -10.55 -11.85 2.90
CA TYR A 156 -11.90 -11.52 3.36
C TYR A 156 -12.97 -12.49 2.83
N ASN A 157 -12.56 -13.59 2.17
CA ASN A 157 -13.46 -14.52 1.50
C ASN A 157 -14.38 -13.85 0.45
N ASP A 158 -13.93 -12.75 -0.16
CA ASP A 158 -14.67 -12.01 -1.17
C ASP A 158 -14.24 -12.41 -2.59
N THR A 159 -14.56 -13.66 -2.94
CA THR A 159 -14.28 -14.24 -4.26
C THR A 159 -15.15 -13.62 -5.36
N ASN A 160 -16.38 -13.20 -5.02
CA ASN A 160 -17.33 -12.62 -5.97
C ASN A 160 -16.86 -11.27 -6.50
N SER A 161 -16.36 -10.39 -5.63
CA SER A 161 -15.81 -9.11 -6.05
C SER A 161 -14.57 -9.31 -6.91
N LEU A 162 -13.65 -10.22 -6.51
CA LEU A 162 -12.47 -10.53 -7.31
C LEU A 162 -12.83 -11.04 -8.72
N HIS A 163 -13.81 -11.94 -8.83
CA HIS A 163 -14.30 -12.44 -10.11
C HIS A 163 -14.89 -11.31 -10.96
N THR A 164 -15.71 -10.44 -10.36
CA THR A 164 -16.31 -9.27 -11.04
C THR A 164 -15.23 -8.35 -11.62
N TYR A 165 -14.22 -8.01 -10.82
CA TYR A 165 -13.13 -7.15 -11.27
C TYR A 165 -12.26 -7.83 -12.33
N THR A 166 -12.07 -9.14 -12.22
CA THR A 166 -11.33 -9.93 -13.22
C THR A 166 -12.00 -9.88 -14.59
N GLU A 167 -13.31 -10.12 -14.64
CA GLU A 167 -14.05 -10.07 -15.89
C GLU A 167 -14.10 -8.66 -16.48
N GLN A 168 -14.21 -7.63 -15.63
CA GLN A 168 -14.12 -6.25 -16.08
C GLN A 168 -12.75 -5.92 -16.70
N LEU A 169 -11.64 -6.26 -16.01
CA LEU A 169 -10.28 -6.02 -16.51
C LEU A 169 -10.00 -6.73 -17.84
N ARG A 170 -10.53 -7.95 -18.02
CA ARG A 170 -10.44 -8.68 -19.28
C ARG A 170 -11.30 -8.04 -20.36
N GLY A 171 -12.54 -7.67 -20.04
CA GLY A 171 -13.45 -6.97 -20.95
C GLY A 171 -12.92 -5.61 -21.40
N ASP A 172 -12.15 -4.92 -20.54
CA ASP A 172 -11.48 -3.65 -20.84
C ASP A 172 -10.22 -3.80 -21.71
N GLY A 173 -9.82 -5.04 -22.02
CA GLY A 173 -8.71 -5.34 -22.93
C GLY A 173 -7.31 -5.03 -22.37
N VAL A 174 -7.16 -4.93 -21.04
CA VAL A 174 -5.87 -4.64 -20.39
C VAL A 174 -5.11 -5.89 -19.95
N CYS A 175 -5.66 -7.08 -20.18
CA CYS A 175 -4.98 -8.34 -19.91
C CYS A 175 -5.61 -9.51 -20.68
N SER A 176 -4.84 -10.58 -20.91
CA SER A 176 -5.36 -11.85 -21.45
C SER A 176 -6.15 -12.63 -20.39
N ARG A 177 -5.65 -12.59 -19.16
CA ARG A 177 -6.23 -13.17 -17.95
C ARG A 177 -5.74 -12.41 -16.72
N VAL A 178 -6.56 -12.38 -15.67
CA VAL A 178 -6.12 -12.00 -14.33
C VAL A 178 -5.78 -13.26 -13.56
N VAL A 179 -4.68 -13.21 -12.81
CA VAL A 179 -4.20 -14.33 -12.00
C VAL A 179 -3.77 -13.84 -10.62
N VAL A 180 -3.93 -14.71 -9.63
CA VAL A 180 -3.56 -14.47 -8.22
C VAL A 180 -2.66 -15.61 -7.73
N LYS A 181 -1.99 -15.44 -6.59
CA LYS A 181 -1.14 -16.51 -6.01
C LYS A 181 -1.91 -17.80 -5.75
N GLU A 182 -3.19 -17.69 -5.38
CA GLU A 182 -4.09 -18.80 -5.07
C GLU A 182 -4.40 -19.68 -6.30
N ASP A 183 -4.19 -19.19 -7.53
CA ASP A 183 -4.32 -20.00 -8.74
C ASP A 183 -3.17 -20.99 -8.91
N TYR A 184 -2.06 -20.76 -8.22
CA TYR A 184 -0.79 -21.45 -8.44
C TYR A 184 -0.25 -22.18 -7.22
N LEU A 185 -0.73 -21.84 -6.03
CA LEU A 185 -0.29 -22.41 -4.77
C LEU A 185 -1.46 -23.12 -4.09
N SER A 186 -1.20 -24.29 -3.53
CA SER A 186 -2.26 -25.03 -2.84
C SER A 186 -2.67 -24.32 -1.54
N THR A 187 -3.89 -24.62 -1.08
CA THR A 187 -4.37 -24.15 0.22
C THR A 187 -3.41 -24.53 1.34
N ASP A 188 -2.82 -25.72 1.31
CA ASP A 188 -1.87 -26.18 2.33
C ASP A 188 -0.57 -25.37 2.33
N GLU A 189 -0.05 -25.05 1.14
CA GLU A 189 1.15 -24.20 1.00
C GLU A 189 0.92 -22.79 1.54
N LEU A 190 -0.31 -22.27 1.40
CA LEU A 190 -0.69 -20.96 1.91
C LEU A 190 -1.10 -21.02 3.40
N ALA A 191 -1.69 -22.11 3.89
CA ALA A 191 -2.15 -22.25 5.26
C ALA A 191 -1.01 -22.19 6.27
N GLY A 192 0.18 -22.66 5.89
CA GLY A 192 1.39 -22.56 6.71
C GLY A 192 2.00 -21.16 6.81
N LEU A 193 1.46 -20.16 6.10
CA LEU A 193 1.98 -18.79 6.08
C LEU A 193 1.09 -17.83 6.85
N HIS A 194 1.71 -16.94 7.61
CA HIS A 194 1.03 -15.80 8.23
C HIS A 194 0.55 -14.78 7.18
N SER A 195 -0.43 -13.93 7.52
CA SER A 195 -0.97 -12.89 6.61
C SER A 195 0.11 -11.99 6.00
N GLU A 196 1.07 -11.51 6.79
CA GLU A 196 2.13 -10.64 6.25
C GLU A 196 3.12 -11.42 5.38
N GLN A 197 3.29 -12.73 5.59
CA GLN A 197 4.12 -13.56 4.71
C GLN A 197 3.44 -13.75 3.35
N LYS A 198 2.11 -13.92 3.32
CA LYS A 198 1.30 -13.96 2.09
C LYS A 198 1.38 -12.62 1.35
N ALA A 199 1.22 -11.51 2.06
CA ALA A 199 1.35 -10.17 1.48
C ALA A 199 2.78 -9.92 0.97
N LEU A 200 3.81 -10.33 1.71
CA LEU A 200 5.20 -10.23 1.27
C LEU A 200 5.45 -11.07 0.00
N MET A 201 4.82 -12.23 -0.13
CA MET A 201 4.93 -13.01 -1.36
C MET A 201 4.29 -12.27 -2.55
N ASP A 202 3.10 -11.70 -2.39
CA ASP A 202 2.48 -10.85 -3.41
C ASP A 202 3.42 -9.72 -3.83
N LEU A 203 4.03 -9.05 -2.85
CA LEU A 203 4.99 -7.96 -3.08
C LEU A 203 6.20 -8.40 -3.92
N LEU A 204 6.73 -9.59 -3.65
CA LEU A 204 7.84 -10.17 -4.40
C LEU A 204 7.46 -10.57 -5.83
N VAL A 205 6.20 -10.93 -6.08
CA VAL A 205 5.69 -11.17 -7.44
C VAL A 205 5.51 -9.84 -8.17
N LEU A 206 4.91 -8.83 -7.54
CA LEU A 206 4.78 -7.47 -8.10
C LEU A 206 6.13 -6.86 -8.49
N ALA A 207 7.17 -7.15 -7.72
CA ALA A 207 8.54 -6.69 -7.97
C ALA A 207 9.11 -7.20 -9.31
N ARG A 208 8.61 -8.32 -9.82
CA ARG A 208 9.09 -8.97 -11.05
C ARG A 208 8.30 -8.62 -12.30
N ALA A 209 7.13 -8.00 -12.16
CA ALA A 209 6.29 -7.66 -13.31
C ALA A 209 6.97 -6.66 -14.25
N ASP A 210 6.54 -6.61 -15.51
CA ASP A 210 7.03 -5.61 -16.45
C ASP A 210 6.50 -4.21 -16.13
N LYS A 211 5.21 -4.15 -15.84
CA LYS A 211 4.49 -2.90 -15.56
C LYS A 211 3.67 -3.07 -14.29
N PHE A 212 3.43 -1.97 -13.58
CA PHE A 212 2.71 -1.99 -12.31
C PHE A 212 1.77 -0.81 -12.14
N VAL A 213 0.53 -1.08 -11.74
CA VAL A 213 -0.42 -0.04 -11.31
C VAL A 213 -0.85 -0.30 -9.86
N GLY A 214 -0.77 0.71 -9.01
CA GLY A 214 -1.20 0.65 -7.62
C GLY A 214 -1.88 1.94 -7.16
N THR A 215 -2.17 2.03 -5.87
CA THR A 215 -2.76 3.23 -5.24
C THR A 215 -1.77 3.90 -4.29
N LYS A 216 -1.74 5.25 -4.30
CA LYS A 216 -0.98 6.05 -3.31
C LYS A 216 -1.55 5.96 -1.89
N ARG A 217 -2.77 5.42 -1.70
CA ARG A 217 -3.33 5.16 -0.36
C ARG A 217 -2.82 3.88 0.29
N SER A 218 -1.87 3.18 -0.33
CA SER A 218 -1.30 1.97 0.25
C SER A 218 0.23 2.01 0.29
N ALA A 219 0.77 1.89 1.50
CA ALA A 219 2.20 1.66 1.73
C ALA A 219 2.70 0.42 0.98
N PHE A 220 1.84 -0.58 0.78
CA PHE A 220 2.15 -1.77 -0.01
C PHE A 220 2.47 -1.43 -1.47
N SER A 221 1.70 -0.56 -2.11
CA SER A 221 1.98 -0.12 -3.50
C SER A 221 3.29 0.65 -3.60
N TYR A 222 3.58 1.50 -2.61
CA TYR A 222 4.86 2.22 -2.57
C TYR A 222 6.03 1.25 -2.45
N LEU A 223 5.94 0.29 -1.53
CA LEU A 223 6.98 -0.71 -1.35
C LEU A 223 7.17 -1.57 -2.61
N ALA A 224 6.08 -1.94 -3.29
CA ALA A 224 6.14 -2.66 -4.57
C ALA A 224 6.91 -1.87 -5.62
N ARG A 225 6.56 -0.58 -5.80
CA ARG A 225 7.26 0.32 -6.73
C ARG A 225 8.76 0.44 -6.41
N GLU A 226 9.11 0.64 -5.14
CA GLU A 226 10.53 0.77 -4.77
C GLU A 226 11.31 -0.54 -4.97
N LEU A 227 10.71 -1.70 -4.69
CA LEU A 227 11.36 -2.99 -4.96
C LEU A 227 11.58 -3.24 -6.44
N ARG A 228 10.61 -2.86 -7.29
CA ARG A 228 10.79 -2.90 -8.75
C ARG A 228 12.00 -2.07 -9.18
N ARG A 229 12.12 -0.84 -8.67
CA ARG A 229 13.26 0.05 -8.96
C ARG A 229 14.59 -0.55 -8.51
N LEU A 230 14.63 -1.19 -7.34
CA LEU A 230 15.83 -1.86 -6.84
C LEU A 230 16.19 -3.09 -7.68
N GLY A 231 15.19 -3.76 -8.24
CA GLY A 231 15.36 -4.83 -9.24
C GLY A 231 15.73 -4.32 -10.64
N GLY A 232 15.97 -3.03 -10.82
CA GLY A 232 16.40 -2.43 -12.09
C GLY A 232 15.27 -2.00 -13.02
N GLN A 233 14.01 -2.09 -12.60
CA GLN A 233 12.88 -1.63 -13.40
C GLN A 233 12.86 -0.09 -13.53
N SER A 234 12.48 0.40 -14.70
CA SER A 234 12.33 1.84 -14.94
C SER A 234 11.23 2.43 -14.05
N PRO A 235 11.42 3.63 -13.46
CA PRO A 235 10.37 4.33 -12.72
C PRO A 235 9.11 4.58 -13.56
N ALA A 236 9.27 4.78 -14.87
CA ALA A 236 8.15 5.00 -15.80
C ALA A 236 7.30 3.73 -16.04
N SER A 237 7.74 2.57 -15.58
CA SER A 237 6.97 1.31 -15.65
C SER A 237 5.94 1.17 -14.52
N SER A 238 5.74 2.20 -13.70
CA SER A 238 4.89 2.11 -12.52
C SER A 238 4.08 3.39 -12.28
N ILE A 239 2.76 3.25 -12.18
CA ILE A 239 1.86 4.36 -11.83
C ILE A 239 1.18 4.06 -10.49
N LEU A 240 1.25 5.04 -9.58
CA LEU A 240 0.47 5.02 -8.34
C LEU A 240 -0.60 6.10 -8.43
N HIS A 241 -1.87 5.70 -8.51
CA HIS A 241 -2.97 6.64 -8.60
C HIS A 241 -3.21 7.35 -7.25
N PRO A 242 -3.23 8.70 -7.20
CA PRO A 242 -3.83 9.46 -6.11
C PRO A 242 -5.36 9.37 -6.23
N PRO A 243 -6.09 8.72 -5.30
CA PRO A 243 -7.55 8.72 -5.39
C PRO A 243 -8.12 10.11 -5.17
N GLU A 244 -9.02 10.53 -6.06
CA GLU A 244 -9.69 11.85 -5.99
C GLU A 244 -10.75 11.93 -4.88
N PHE A 245 -11.32 10.79 -4.43
CA PHE A 245 -12.36 10.75 -3.40
C PHE A 245 -12.24 9.54 -2.44
N GLY A 246 -12.57 9.79 -1.17
CA GLY A 246 -12.43 8.87 -0.03
C GLY A 246 -11.60 9.53 1.07
N GLY A 247 -12.22 9.79 2.23
CA GLY A 247 -11.69 10.65 3.30
C GLY A 247 -10.20 10.51 3.62
N PHE A 248 -9.58 11.69 3.76
CA PHE A 248 -8.20 11.99 4.19
C PHE A 248 -7.06 11.73 3.20
N TRP A 249 -7.13 12.24 1.96
CA TRP A 249 -5.93 12.63 1.19
C TRP A 249 -6.34 13.71 0.19
N GLN A 250 -6.16 15.01 0.51
CA GLN A 250 -6.24 16.06 -0.50
C GLN A 250 -4.84 16.37 -1.04
N ASP A 251 -4.76 16.48 -2.36
CA ASP A 251 -3.56 16.66 -3.15
C ASP A 251 -2.72 17.85 -2.71
N GLY A 252 -1.50 17.56 -2.24
CA GLY A 252 -0.39 18.49 -2.37
C GLY A 252 0.24 18.30 -3.74
N LEU A 253 -0.27 19.02 -4.75
CA LEU A 253 0.50 19.31 -5.95
C LEU A 253 1.80 20.01 -5.51
N MET A 254 2.95 19.36 -5.73
CA MET A 254 4.21 20.08 -5.81
C MET A 254 4.61 20.08 -7.28
N GLU A 255 4.34 21.21 -7.95
CA GLU A 255 5.08 21.57 -9.15
C GLU A 255 6.57 21.59 -8.77
N VAL A 256 7.35 20.75 -9.43
CA VAL A 256 8.80 20.89 -9.42
C VAL A 256 9.13 21.82 -10.58
N SER A 257 9.13 23.12 -10.32
CA SER A 257 9.83 24.08 -11.17
C SER A 257 11.33 24.01 -10.85
N GLY A 258 12.13 23.96 -11.92
CA GLY A 258 13.59 24.11 -11.85
C GLY A 258 14.01 25.54 -11.59
#